data_AF-A0A426XDL8-F1
#
_entry.id   AF-A0A426XDL8-F1
#
_cell.length_a   1.000
_cell.length_b   1.000
_cell.length_c   1.000
_cell.angle_alpha   90.00
_cell.angle_beta   90.00
_cell.angle_gamma   90.00
#
_symmetry.space_group_name_H-M   'P 1'
#
loop_
_entity.id
_entity.type
_entity.pdbx_description
1 polymer ?
#
loop_
_entity_poly.entity_id
_entity_poly.type
_entity_poly.pdbx_seq_one_letter_code
_entity_poly.pdbx_strand_id
1 'polypeptide(L)' 'MSFAVTRTSRSFIAPCEATPRSSLGLSVIDRVPALRHMVRSLHVFTHGREPARVIREALSKALVKYYPFAGRFVDD' A
#
# COMPACT_ATOMS: atom_id res chain seq x y z
N MET A 1 -22.95 19.71 -12.90
CA MET A 1 -22.41 19.95 -11.54
C MET A 1 -21.02 19.36 -11.47
N SER A 2 -19.98 20.13 -11.16
CA SER A 2 -18.63 19.59 -10.92
C SER A 2 -18.42 19.39 -9.42
N PHE A 3 -18.02 18.18 -9.03
CA PHE A 3 -17.56 17.89 -7.68
C PHE A 3 -16.04 18.07 -7.66
N ALA A 4 -15.55 18.96 -6.79
CA ALA A 4 -14.13 19.26 -6.66
C ALA A 4 -13.53 18.51 -5.46
N VAL A 5 -12.41 17.81 -5.69
CA VAL A 5 -11.65 17.12 -4.64
C VAL A 5 -10.30 17.80 -4.48
N THR A 6 -9.99 18.26 -3.27
CA THR A 6 -8.69 18.86 -2.94
C THR A 6 -7.83 17.86 -2.17
N ARG A 7 -6.62 17.55 -2.71
CA ARG A 7 -5.64 16.71 -2.00
C ARG A 7 -4.94 17.52 -0.92
N THR A 8 -5.08 17.13 0.34
CA THR A 8 -4.49 17.85 1.49
C THR A 8 -3.02 17.51 1.74
N SER A 9 -2.64 16.24 1.64
CA SER A 9 -1.25 15.79 1.87
C SER A 9 -0.92 14.50 1.13
N ARG A 10 0.38 14.23 0.95
CA ARG A 10 0.93 12.97 0.45
C ARG A 10 2.06 12.55 1.39
N SER A 11 2.06 11.29 1.83
CA SER A 11 3.09 10.75 2.71
C SER A 11 3.38 9.29 2.39
N PHE A 12 4.62 8.86 2.64
CA PHE A 12 4.98 7.44 2.66
C PHE A 12 4.76 6.89 4.06
N ILE A 13 4.20 5.68 4.14
CA ILE A 13 4.00 4.96 5.39
C ILE A 13 4.99 3.81 5.43
N ALA A 14 5.89 3.84 6.41
CA ALA A 14 6.83 2.76 6.66
C ALA A 14 6.20 1.73 7.62
N PRO A 15 6.71 0.49 7.65
CA PRO A 15 6.42 -0.45 8.73
C PRO A 15 6.76 0.19 10.09
N CYS A 16 5.95 -0.06 11.12
CA CYS A 16 6.21 0.48 12.46
C CYS A 16 7.35 -0.23 13.20
N GLU A 17 7.82 -1.36 12.68
CA GLU A 17 8.87 -2.20 13.24
C GLU A 17 9.86 -2.61 12.13
N ALA A 18 11.04 -3.09 12.52
CA ALA A 18 12.01 -3.60 11.56
C ALA A 18 11.46 -4.83 10.82
N THR A 19 11.64 -4.86 9.51
CA THR A 19 11.25 -5.99 8.65
C THR A 19 12.48 -6.67 8.04
N PRO A 20 12.40 -7.94 7.64
CA PRO A 20 13.49 -8.62 6.94
C PRO A 20 13.97 -7.83 5.73
N ARG A 21 15.29 -7.64 5.61
CA ARG A 21 15.94 -6.97 4.47
C ARG A 21 16.43 -8.01 3.47
N SER A 22 15.50 -8.56 2.70
CA SER A 22 15.79 -9.60 1.71
C SER A 22 14.96 -9.39 0.46
N SER A 23 15.45 -9.89 -0.67
CA SER A 23 14.68 -9.97 -1.90
C SER A 23 13.79 -11.21 -1.88
N LEU A 24 12.54 -11.05 -2.28
CA LEU A 24 11.63 -12.17 -2.50
C LEU A 24 11.59 -12.49 -3.99
N GLY A 25 11.96 -13.72 -4.36
CA GLY A 25 11.92 -14.17 -5.74
C GLY A 25 10.48 -14.23 -6.26
N LEU A 26 10.27 -13.66 -7.44
CA LEU A 26 8.97 -13.73 -8.14
C LEU A 26 8.79 -15.11 -8.78
N SER A 27 7.62 -15.72 -8.57
CA SER A 27 7.25 -16.96 -9.24
C SER A 27 7.02 -16.75 -10.74
N VAL A 28 6.84 -17.84 -11.49
CA VAL A 28 6.50 -17.78 -12.92
C VAL A 28 5.23 -16.96 -13.16
N ILE A 29 4.22 -17.08 -12.29
CA ILE A 29 2.96 -16.35 -12.40
C ILE A 29 3.17 -14.86 -12.14
N ASP A 30 3.95 -14.51 -11.10
CA ASP A 30 4.24 -13.11 -10.74
C ASP A 30 5.01 -12.36 -11.84
N ARG A 31 5.81 -13.10 -12.64
CA ARG A 31 6.58 -12.53 -13.75
C ARG A 31 5.71 -12.17 -14.97
N VAL A 32 4.50 -12.71 -15.10
CA VAL A 32 3.59 -12.43 -16.21
C VAL A 32 3.20 -10.94 -16.22
N PRO A 33 3.63 -10.13 -17.21
CA PRO A 33 3.39 -8.69 -17.21
C PRO A 33 1.92 -8.29 -17.12
N ALA A 34 1.02 -9.06 -17.76
CA ALA A 34 -0.42 -8.81 -17.74
C ALA A 34 -1.04 -8.93 -16.33
N LEU A 35 -0.41 -9.69 -15.42
CA LEU A 35 -0.88 -9.87 -14.05
C LEU A 35 -0.30 -8.82 -13.09
N ARG A 36 0.73 -8.06 -13.50
CA ARG A 36 1.37 -7.00 -12.70
C ARG A 36 0.63 -5.66 -12.78
N HIS A 37 -0.70 -5.68 -12.70
CA HIS A 37 -1.49 -4.46 -12.70
C HIS A 37 -1.81 -3.98 -11.28
N MET A 38 -1.80 -2.66 -11.07
CA MET A 38 -2.28 -2.08 -9.82
C MET A 38 -3.81 -2.19 -9.76
N VAL A 39 -4.32 -3.02 -8.86
CA VAL A 39 -5.76 -3.17 -8.65
C VAL A 39 -6.32 -1.85 -8.12
N ARG A 40 -7.24 -1.25 -8.87
CA ARG A 40 -7.95 -0.03 -8.45
C ARG A 40 -9.21 -0.44 -7.72
N SER A 41 -9.30 -0.13 -6.43
CA SER A 41 -10.51 -0.31 -5.62
C SER A 41 -10.93 1.00 -4.96
N LEU A 42 -12.24 1.18 -4.80
CA LEU A 42 -12.84 2.30 -4.07
C LEU A 42 -13.75 1.74 -2.98
N HIS A 43 -13.46 2.08 -1.73
CA HIS A 43 -14.26 1.69 -0.57
C HIS A 43 -14.86 2.96 0.06
N VAL A 44 -16.19 3.00 0.18
CA VAL A 44 -16.94 4.15 0.69
C VAL A 44 -17.61 3.78 1.99
N PHE A 45 -17.40 4.60 3.02
CA PHE A 45 -17.94 4.39 4.36
C PHE A 45 -18.71 5.65 4.80
N THR A 46 -19.86 5.46 5.45
CA THR A 46 -20.70 6.57 5.93
C THR A 46 -20.09 7.27 7.15
N HIS A 47 -19.33 6.55 7.98
CA HIS A 47 -18.80 7.05 9.24
C HIS A 47 -17.32 6.68 9.42
N GLY A 48 -16.56 7.51 10.14
CA GLY A 48 -15.18 7.23 10.51
C GLY A 48 -14.64 8.25 11.52
N ARG A 49 -13.87 7.78 12.51
CA ARG A 49 -13.20 8.64 13.50
C ARG A 49 -11.74 8.82 13.08
N GLU A 50 -11.35 10.06 12.79
CA GLU A 50 -9.98 10.40 12.36
C GLU A 50 -9.42 9.45 11.26
N PRO A 51 -10.15 9.24 10.15
CA PRO A 51 -9.87 8.17 9.19
C PRO A 51 -8.43 8.19 8.66
N ALA A 52 -7.89 9.38 8.38
CA ALA A 52 -6.49 9.50 7.92
C ALA A 52 -5.48 9.01 8.96
N ARG A 53 -5.71 9.25 10.27
CA ARG A 53 -4.83 8.75 11.33
C ARG A 53 -4.94 7.23 11.47
N VAL A 54 -6.17 6.74 11.58
CA VAL A 54 -6.46 5.30 11.73
C VAL A 54 -5.88 4.49 10.56
N ILE A 55 -6.10 4.93 9.32
CA ILE A 55 -5.59 4.23 8.13
C ILE A 55 -4.06 4.21 8.11
N ARG A 56 -3.39 5.32 8.44
CA ARG A 56 -1.91 5.37 8.46
C ARG A 56 -1.33 4.45 9.52
N GLU A 57 -1.86 4.48 10.74
CA GLU A 57 -1.40 3.63 11.83
C GLU A 57 -1.66 2.14 11.55
N ALA A 58 -2.85 1.80 11.04
CA ALA A 58 -3.21 0.42 10.69
C ALA A 58 -2.36 -0.11 9.53
N LEU A 59 -2.12 0.71 8.50
CA LEU A 59 -1.25 0.34 7.37
C LEU A 59 0.19 0.09 7.86
N SER A 60 0.73 0.99 8.70
CA SER A 60 2.08 0.83 9.26
C SER A 60 2.25 -0.49 10.03
N LYS A 61 1.23 -0.90 10.81
CA LYS A 61 1.19 -2.20 11.49
C LYS A 61 1.07 -3.38 10.52
N ALA A 62 0.20 -3.26 9.51
CA ALA A 62 0.01 -4.30 8.51
C ALA A 62 1.30 -4.57 7.71
N LEU A 63 2.04 -3.51 7.37
CA LEU A 63 3.31 -3.60 6.64
C LEU A 63 4.41 -4.38 7.38
N VAL A 64 4.29 -4.62 8.70
CA VAL A 64 5.22 -5.51 9.40
C VAL A 64 5.05 -6.96 8.94
N LYS A 65 3.79 -7.43 8.85
CA LYS A 65 3.47 -8.79 8.39
C LYS A 65 3.55 -8.92 6.87
N TYR A 66 3.16 -7.86 6.16
CA TYR A 66 3.14 -7.80 4.70
C TYR A 66 4.30 -6.96 4.16
N TYR A 67 5.50 -7.16 4.71
CA TYR A 67 6.68 -6.34 4.42
C TYR A 67 7.08 -6.21 2.93
N PRO A 68 6.82 -7.18 2.03
CA PRO A 68 7.12 -6.99 0.61
C PRO A 68 6.37 -5.79 -0.01
N PHE A 69 5.19 -5.42 0.52
CA PHE A 69 4.44 -4.25 0.05
C PHE A 69 5.12 -2.92 0.36
N ALA A 70 6.03 -2.86 1.34
CA ALA A 70 6.86 -1.68 1.62
C ALA A 70 8.13 -1.64 0.75
N GLY A 71 8.47 -2.74 0.06
CA GLY A 71 9.66 -2.90 -0.77
C GLY A 71 9.53 -2.26 -2.16
N ARG A 72 10.43 -2.65 -3.06
CA ARG A 72 10.47 -2.22 -4.47
C ARG A 72 10.76 -3.43 -5.34
N PHE A 73 10.25 -3.40 -6.57
CA PHE A 73 10.75 -4.30 -7.61
C PHE A 73 12.20 -3.92 -7.92
N VAL A 74 13.04 -4.92 -8.07
CA VAL A 74 14.41 -4.80 -8.55
C VAL A 74 14.46 -5.66 -9.79
N ASP A 75 14.91 -5.09 -10.90
CA ASP A 75 15.19 -5.89 -12.09
C ASP A 75 16.49 -6.68 -11.86
N ASP A 76 16.51 -7.93 -12.29
CA ASP A 76 17.73 -8.75 -12.35
C ASP A 76 18.62 -8.28 -13.52
#